data_AF-A0A086JIG8-F1
#
_entry.id   AF-A0A086JIG8-F1
#
_cell.length_a   1.000
_cell.length_b   1.000
_cell.length_c   1.000
_cell.angle_alpha   90.00
_cell.angle_beta   90.00
_cell.angle_gamma   90.00
#
_symmetry.space_group_name_H-M   'P 1'
#
loop_
_entity.id
_entity.type
_entity.pdbx_description
1 polymer ?
#
loop_
_entity_poly.entity_id
_entity_poly.type
_entity_poly.pdbx_seq_one_letter_code
_entity_poly.pdbx_strand_id
1 'polypeptide(L)'
;MPFTFYSTAGVHDFQDWYRDRFCLALRQSINNNTNEFHYKLLTSSELTRAITGAEEAFFAFFAVNHLTGRLTHSGHTHHEEAEQPGSKLAAI
;
A
#
# COMPACT_ATOMS: atom_id res chain seq x y z
N MET A 1 -4.17 11.33 -10.96
CA MET A 1 -4.17 11.05 -9.51
C MET A 1 -4.90 9.73 -9.30
N PRO A 2 -4.21 8.67 -8.87
CA PRO A 2 -4.87 7.41 -8.50
C PRO A 2 -5.87 7.66 -7.36
N PHE A 3 -7.05 7.08 -7.48
CA PHE A 3 -8.12 7.19 -6.50
C PHE A 3 -8.56 5.78 -6.07
N THR A 4 -8.51 5.54 -4.76
CA THR A 4 -8.84 4.26 -4.15
C THR A 4 -10.08 4.42 -3.29
N PHE A 5 -11.09 3.57 -3.50
CA PHE A 5 -12.30 3.52 -2.69
C PHE A 5 -12.59 2.07 -2.32
N TYR A 6 -12.48 1.78 -1.03
CA TYR A 6 -12.81 0.47 -0.48
C TYR A 6 -14.02 0.58 0.43
N SER A 7 -15.11 -0.10 0.07
CA SER A 7 -16.23 -0.32 0.98
C SER A 7 -15.98 -1.57 1.82
N THR A 8 -16.25 -1.50 3.12
CA THR A 8 -16.06 -2.58 4.08
C THR A 8 -17.40 -3.23 4.44
N ALA A 9 -17.56 -3.73 5.66
CA ALA A 9 -18.71 -4.51 6.12
C ALA A 9 -20.09 -3.93 5.78
N GLY A 10 -20.25 -2.60 5.74
CA GLY A 10 -21.54 -1.94 5.54
C GLY A 10 -22.26 -2.25 4.22
N VAL A 11 -21.56 -2.77 3.21
CA VAL A 11 -22.17 -3.15 1.92
C VAL A 11 -22.21 -4.66 1.67
N HIS A 12 -21.74 -5.48 2.62
CA HIS A 12 -21.58 -6.92 2.41
C HIS A 12 -22.91 -7.68 2.45
N ASP A 13 -23.90 -7.18 3.20
CA ASP A 13 -25.21 -7.83 3.33
C ASP A 13 -26.16 -7.56 2.14
N PHE A 14 -25.73 -6.74 1.18
CA PHE A 14 -26.46 -6.56 -0.07
C PHE A 14 -26.19 -7.70 -1.04
N GLN A 15 -27.16 -7.95 -1.91
CA GLN A 15 -27.01 -8.90 -3.01
C GLN A 15 -25.80 -8.53 -3.89
N ASP A 16 -25.04 -9.52 -4.34
CA ASP A 16 -23.78 -9.30 -5.08
C ASP A 16 -23.94 -8.35 -6.26
N TRP A 17 -25.01 -8.51 -7.05
CA TRP A 17 -25.26 -7.66 -8.21
C TRP A 17 -25.46 -6.18 -7.82
N TYR A 18 -26.05 -5.90 -6.65
CA TYR A 18 -26.28 -4.53 -6.19
C TYR A 18 -24.94 -3.87 -5.83
N ARG A 19 -24.13 -4.58 -5.04
CA ARG A 19 -22.78 -4.14 -4.66
C ARG A 19 -21.90 -3.90 -5.89
N ASP A 20 -21.93 -4.81 -6.85
CA ASP A 20 -21.09 -4.74 -8.04
C ASP A 20 -21.49 -3.58 -8.96
N ARG A 21 -22.81 -3.32 -9.10
CA ARG A 21 -23.34 -2.18 -9.86
C ARG A 21 -23.02 -0.85 -9.18
N PHE A 22 -23.08 -0.80 -7.85
CA PHE A 22 -22.66 0.36 -7.08
C PHE A 22 -21.17 0.71 -7.33
N CYS A 23 -20.28 -0.29 -7.24
CA CYS A 23 -18.86 -0.07 -7.54
C CYS A 23 -18.61 0.30 -9.01
N LEU A 24 -19.38 -0.25 -9.97
CA LEU A 24 -19.30 0.16 -11.38
C LEU A 24 -19.69 1.62 -11.59
N ALA A 25 -20.82 2.06 -11.01
CA ALA A 25 -21.29 3.44 -11.12
C ALA A 25 -20.28 4.43 -10.49
N LEU A 26 -19.72 4.10 -9.32
CA LEU A 26 -18.67 4.90 -8.69
C LEU A 26 -17.44 5.05 -9.59
N ARG A 27 -16.93 3.94 -10.15
CA ARG A 27 -15.77 3.98 -11.06
C ARG A 27 -16.02 4.89 -12.26
N GLN A 28 -17.20 4.81 -12.87
CA GLN A 28 -17.58 5.67 -13.99
C GLN A 28 -17.63 7.15 -13.57
N SER A 29 -18.23 7.45 -12.42
CA SER A 29 -18.32 8.83 -11.91
C SER A 29 -16.94 9.42 -11.61
N ILE A 30 -16.04 8.65 -10.98
CA ILE A 30 -14.68 9.08 -10.66
C ILE A 30 -13.85 9.31 -11.93
N ASN A 31 -13.87 8.36 -12.87
CA ASN A 31 -13.06 8.45 -14.08
C ASN A 31 -13.53 9.54 -15.06
N ASN A 32 -14.80 9.92 -14.98
CA ASN A 32 -15.37 11.01 -15.78
C ASN A 32 -15.46 12.33 -15.01
N ASN A 33 -14.88 12.41 -13.81
CA ASN A 33 -14.92 13.62 -13.00
C ASN A 33 -14.23 14.79 -13.72
N THR A 34 -14.94 15.91 -13.82
CA THR A 34 -14.39 17.21 -14.15
C THR A 34 -14.46 18.10 -12.92
N ASN A 35 -13.38 18.81 -12.61
CA ASN A 35 -13.34 19.79 -11.53
C ASN A 35 -12.63 21.05 -11.99
N GLU A 36 -12.92 22.17 -11.31
CA GLU A 36 -12.37 23.50 -11.60
C GLU A 36 -10.84 23.56 -11.43
N PHE A 37 -10.28 22.63 -10.67
CA PHE A 37 -8.85 22.54 -10.37
C PHE A 37 -8.08 21.65 -11.36
N HIS A 38 -8.74 21.13 -12.41
CA HIS A 38 -8.19 20.26 -13.44
C HIS A 38 -7.46 19.00 -12.91
N TYR A 39 -7.78 18.53 -11.69
CA TYR A 39 -7.27 17.26 -11.20
C TYR A 39 -7.96 16.11 -11.91
N LYS A 40 -7.18 15.29 -12.63
CA LYS A 40 -7.68 14.06 -13.23
C LYS A 40 -7.60 12.92 -12.22
N LEU A 41 -8.75 12.57 -11.61
CA LEU A 41 -8.89 11.36 -10.81
C LEU A 41 -8.98 10.15 -11.74
N LEU A 42 -8.34 9.04 -11.33
CA LEU A 42 -8.31 7.80 -12.09
C LEU A 42 -8.44 6.63 -11.13
N THR A 43 -9.32 5.69 -11.44
CA THR A 43 -9.53 4.47 -10.66
C THR A 43 -9.81 3.27 -11.58
N SER A 44 -9.76 2.07 -11.03
CA SER A 44 -9.93 0.80 -11.72
C SER A 44 -10.74 -0.20 -10.87
N SER A 45 -10.94 -1.42 -11.37
CA SER A 45 -11.58 -2.51 -10.63
C SER A 45 -10.83 -2.95 -9.39
N GLU A 46 -9.51 -2.79 -9.40
CA GLU A 46 -8.65 -3.17 -8.29
C GLU A 46 -8.69 -2.11 -7.18
N LEU A 47 -8.88 -0.84 -7.57
CA LEU A 47 -8.82 0.33 -6.69
C LEU A 47 -10.18 0.79 -6.16
N THR A 48 -11.27 0.51 -6.86
CA THR A 48 -12.64 0.81 -6.40
C THR A 48 -13.49 -0.45 -6.37
N ARG A 49 -13.61 -1.04 -5.17
CA ARG A 49 -14.30 -2.31 -4.94
C ARG A 49 -14.65 -2.48 -3.45
N ALA A 50 -15.50 -3.46 -3.15
CA ALA A 50 -15.61 -3.96 -1.79
C ALA A 50 -14.38 -4.79 -1.41
N ILE A 51 -14.00 -4.74 -0.13
CA ILE A 51 -12.91 -5.54 0.43
C ILE A 51 -13.45 -6.40 1.56
N THR A 52 -12.92 -7.62 1.69
CA THR A 52 -13.25 -8.50 2.81
C THR A 52 -12.68 -7.96 4.13
N GLY A 53 -13.23 -8.41 5.26
CA GLY A 53 -12.67 -8.05 6.57
C GLY A 53 -11.23 -8.55 6.77
N ALA A 54 -10.85 -9.65 6.11
CA ALA A 54 -9.46 -10.12 6.12
C ALA A 54 -8.54 -9.13 5.39
N GLU A 55 -8.92 -8.65 4.20
CA GLU A 55 -8.15 -7.63 3.48
C GLU A 55 -8.03 -6.33 4.28
N GLU A 56 -9.12 -5.88 4.91
CA GLU A 56 -9.10 -4.72 5.81
C GLU A 56 -8.10 -4.90 6.95
N ALA A 57 -8.11 -6.08 7.61
CA ALA A 57 -7.15 -6.41 8.66
C ALA A 57 -5.69 -6.43 8.15
N PHE A 58 -5.46 -6.94 6.94
CA PHE A 58 -4.14 -6.89 6.29
C PHE A 58 -3.68 -5.45 6.03
N PHE A 59 -4.56 -4.58 5.51
CA PHE A 59 -4.23 -3.18 5.31
C PHE A 59 -3.94 -2.46 6.63
N ALA A 60 -4.70 -2.74 7.70
CA ALA A 60 -4.43 -2.21 9.03
C ALA A 60 -3.07 -2.69 9.57
N PHE A 61 -2.76 -3.97 9.40
CA PHE A 61 -1.46 -4.53 9.79
C PHE A 61 -0.31 -3.83 9.06
N PHE A 62 -0.40 -3.67 7.74
CA PHE A 62 0.62 -2.97 6.95
C PHE A 62 0.75 -1.51 7.37
N ALA A 63 -0.37 -0.80 7.54
CA ALA A 63 -0.36 0.59 7.96
C ALA A 63 0.37 0.77 9.30
N VAL A 64 0.01 -0.03 10.31
CA VAL A 64 0.65 0.05 11.64
C VAL A 64 2.13 -0.27 11.56
N ASN A 65 2.53 -1.36 10.90
CA ASN A 65 3.93 -1.74 10.84
C ASN A 65 4.78 -0.78 9.96
N HIS A 66 4.19 -0.20 8.91
CA HIS A 66 4.86 0.80 8.10
C HIS A 66 5.10 2.09 8.89
N LEU A 67 4.04 2.62 9.53
CA LEU A 67 4.12 3.86 10.31
C LEU A 67 5.00 3.74 11.56
N THR A 68 5.12 2.54 12.13
CA THR A 68 6.01 2.27 13.27
C THR A 68 7.44 1.88 12.85
N GLY A 69 7.78 1.99 11.56
CA GLY A 69 9.13 1.71 11.05
C GLY A 69 9.51 0.22 11.08
N ARG A 70 8.56 -0.67 11.31
CA ARG A 70 8.78 -2.13 11.37
C ARG A 70 8.90 -2.77 9.98
N LEU A 71 8.46 -2.06 8.94
CA LEU A 71 8.58 -2.51 7.53
C LEU A 71 9.63 -1.73 6.73
N THR A 72 10.30 -0.75 7.33
CA THR A 72 11.43 -0.09 6.67
C THR A 72 12.66 -0.97 6.81
N HIS A 73 13.32 -1.28 5.68
CA HIS A 73 14.60 -1.98 5.68
C HIS A 73 15.61 -1.19 6.53
N SER A 74 15.94 -1.69 7.72
CA SER A 74 17.24 -1.46 8.30
C SER A 74 18.21 -2.31 7.50
N GLY A 75 18.68 -1.78 6.38
CA GLY A 75 19.92 -2.26 5.79
C GLY A 75 20.98 -2.14 6.87
N HIS A 76 21.31 -3.26 7.52
CA HIS A 76 22.61 -3.42 8.13
C HIS A 76 23.63 -3.20 7.01
N THR A 77 24.09 -1.96 6.83
CA THR A 77 25.45 -1.74 6.35
C THR A 77 26.34 -2.29 7.46
N HIS A 78 26.62 -3.59 7.39
CA HIS A 78 27.85 -4.14 7.92
C HIS A 78 28.99 -3.46 7.14
N HIS A 79 29.39 -2.28 7.59
CA HIS A 79 30.79 -1.91 7.48
C HIS A 79 31.51 -2.84 8.44
N GLU A 80 31.95 -3.99 7.93
CA GLU A 80 33.06 -4.70 8.54
C GLU A 80 34.25 -3.74 8.52
N GLU A 81 34.50 -3.09 9.66
CA GLU A 81 35.85 -2.64 10.00
C GLU A 81 36.73 -3.89 10.01
N ALA A 82 37.39 -4.15 8.88
CA ALA A 82 38.51 -5.06 8.83
C ALA A 82 39.66 -4.42 9.62
N GLU A 83 39.66 -4.66 10.92
CA GLU A 83 40.77 -4.40 11.83
C GLU A 83 42.02 -5.12 11.28
N GLN A 84 43.04 -4.36 10.88
CA GLN A 84 44.38 -4.87 10.56
C GLN A 84 45.01 -5.48 11.81
N PRO A 85 45.60 -6.69 11.73
CA PRO A 85 46.62 -7.10 12.67
C PRO A 85 47.97 -7.27 11.96
N GLY A 86 48.96 -6.50 12.43
CA GLY A 86 50.31 -7.04 12.59
C GLY A 86 51.33 -6.78 11.48
N SER A 87 51.76 -5.53 11.36
CA SER A 87 53.17 -5.25 11.06
C SER A 87 54.03 -5.79 12.20
N LYS A 88 54.72 -6.93 11.99
CA LYS A 88 55.92 -7.28 12.75
C LYS A 88 56.70 -8.44 12.11
N LEU A 89 58.01 -8.19 12.02
CA LEU A 89 59.15 -9.09 11.76
C LEU A 89 59.57 -9.37 10.31
N ALA A 90 60.46 -8.48 9.84
CA ALA A 90 61.65 -8.86 9.10
C ALA A 90 62.69 -9.55 10.02
N ALA A 91 63.65 -10.25 9.39
CA ALA A 91 64.71 -11.14 9.92
C ALA A 91 64.20 -12.56 10.18
N ILE A 92 64.66 -13.61 9.48
CA ILE A 92 66.04 -14.01 9.16
C ILE A 92 66.12 -14.58 7.73
#